data_AF-A0A7U3D3Q3-F1
#
_entry.id   AF-A0A7U3D3Q3-F1
#
_cell.length_a   1.000
_cell.length_b   1.000
_cell.length_c   1.000
_cell.angle_alpha   90.00
_cell.angle_beta   90.00
_cell.angle_gamma   90.00
#
_symmetry.space_group_name_H-M   'P 1'
#
loop_
_entity.id
_entity.type
_entity.pdbx_description
1 polymer ?
#
loop_
_entity_poly.entity_id
_entity_poly.type
_entity_poly.pdbx_seq_one_letter_code
_entity_poly.pdbx_strand_id
1 'polypeptide(L)'
;MEEDGQNGYHSIIKRIEEMNRYRGLLELQEEISKMHGRYPFSVYANIKGRLSEKLRVFEDPDCAEVGLKILFMNGSRINVEEADCLNARDRGMKLPNYLFIKYPNAVDFEIPSIAKGPMRHVEVSHDEGETKKTKDFYIAVDVFKSRVEYMIRLVDRMEALYAGMIPAIVDIIREIGKSLRELYRRLVAIRA
;
A
#
# COMPACT_ATOMS: atom_id res chain seq x y z
N MET A 1 -10.90 -22.70 -15.21
CA MET A 1 -9.53 -22.16 -15.13
C MET A 1 -9.48 -21.00 -14.12
N GLU A 2 -9.97 -21.20 -12.89
CA GLU A 2 -10.02 -20.15 -11.84
C GLU A 2 -9.19 -20.51 -10.58
N GLU A 3 -8.67 -21.74 -10.49
CA GLU A 3 -7.99 -22.22 -9.27
C GLU A 3 -6.55 -21.70 -9.11
N ASP A 4 -5.85 -21.33 -10.20
CA ASP A 4 -4.49 -20.79 -10.13
C ASP A 4 -4.45 -19.37 -9.53
N GLY A 5 -5.54 -18.61 -9.63
CA GLY A 5 -5.62 -17.24 -9.11
C GLY A 5 -5.72 -17.16 -7.58
N GLN A 6 -6.45 -18.08 -6.95
CA GLN A 6 -6.66 -18.09 -5.49
C GLN A 6 -5.42 -18.52 -4.71
N ASN A 7 -4.64 -19.47 -5.23
CA ASN A 7 -3.39 -19.91 -4.59
C ASN A 7 -2.32 -18.81 -4.59
N GLY A 8 -2.24 -18.01 -5.67
CA GLY A 8 -1.32 -16.87 -5.75
C GLY A 8 -1.65 -15.77 -4.73
N TYR A 9 -2.93 -15.45 -4.56
CA TYR A 9 -3.39 -14.46 -3.58
C TYR A 9 -3.00 -14.84 -2.14
N HIS A 10 -3.38 -16.05 -1.70
CA HIS A 10 -3.10 -16.48 -0.32
C HIS A 10 -1.60 -16.56 -0.03
N SER A 11 -0.80 -16.99 -1.01
CA SER A 11 0.66 -17.02 -0.91
C SER A 11 1.25 -15.63 -0.64
N ILE A 12 0.79 -14.60 -1.36
CA ILE A 12 1.33 -13.24 -1.21
C ILE A 12 0.89 -12.60 0.11
N ILE A 13 -0.35 -12.80 0.52
CA ILE A 13 -0.81 -12.32 1.83
C ILE A 13 0.01 -12.94 2.96
N LYS A 14 0.24 -14.25 2.91
CA LYS A 14 1.08 -14.95 3.88
C LYS A 14 2.51 -14.41 3.87
N ARG A 15 3.09 -14.15 2.70
CA ARG A 15 4.40 -13.50 2.58
C ARG A 15 4.43 -12.11 3.21
N ILE A 16 3.39 -11.28 3.03
CA ILE A 16 3.30 -9.96 3.71
C ILE A 16 3.29 -10.13 5.23
N GLU A 17 2.51 -11.10 5.74
CA GLU A 17 2.37 -11.34 7.17
C GLU A 17 3.65 -11.86 7.81
N GLU A 18 4.38 -12.75 7.12
CA GLU A 18 5.62 -13.37 7.61
C GLU A 18 6.87 -12.50 7.38
N MET A 19 6.82 -11.56 6.42
CA MET A 19 7.96 -10.69 6.13
C MET A 19 8.21 -9.71 7.27
N ASN A 20 9.39 -9.83 7.85
CA ASN A 20 9.82 -9.05 9.01
C ASN A 20 10.94 -8.06 8.68
N ARG A 21 11.30 -7.93 7.40
CA ARG A 21 12.38 -7.09 6.91
C ARG A 21 11.83 -5.93 6.09
N TYR A 22 12.33 -4.73 6.34
CA TYR A 22 11.83 -3.53 5.67
C TYR A 22 12.12 -3.57 4.16
N ARG A 23 13.36 -3.85 3.74
CA ARG A 23 13.67 -3.96 2.30
C ARG A 23 12.91 -5.11 1.65
N GLY A 24 12.74 -6.23 2.35
CA GLY A 24 11.94 -7.35 1.85
C GLY A 24 10.49 -6.95 1.54
N LEU A 25 9.90 -6.04 2.33
CA LEU A 25 8.57 -5.48 2.05
C LEU A 25 8.57 -4.52 0.85
N LEU A 26 9.64 -3.73 0.65
CA LEU A 26 9.77 -2.87 -0.53
C LEU A 26 9.95 -3.70 -1.82
N GLU A 27 10.74 -4.76 -1.79
CA GLU A 27 10.87 -5.69 -2.92
C GLU A 27 9.52 -6.35 -3.25
N LEU A 28 8.76 -6.74 -2.21
CA LEU A 28 7.42 -7.29 -2.36
C LEU A 28 6.44 -6.24 -2.94
N GLN A 29 6.63 -4.96 -2.63
CA GLN A 29 5.87 -3.86 -3.23
C GLN A 29 6.05 -3.78 -4.75
N GLU A 30 7.29 -3.93 -5.22
CA GLU A 30 7.60 -3.95 -6.65
C GLU A 30 6.99 -5.19 -7.32
N GLU A 31 7.07 -6.35 -6.69
CA GLU A 31 6.43 -7.58 -7.16
C GLU A 31 4.91 -7.41 -7.28
N ILE A 32 4.27 -6.86 -6.24
CA ILE A 32 2.83 -6.60 -6.22
C ILE A 32 2.45 -5.61 -7.31
N SER A 33 3.24 -4.57 -7.54
CA SER A 33 2.98 -3.58 -8.58
C SER A 33 2.96 -4.21 -9.99
N LYS A 34 3.80 -5.22 -10.24
CA LYS A 34 3.83 -5.98 -11.50
C LYS A 34 2.60 -6.88 -11.71
N MET A 35 1.82 -7.13 -10.66
CA MET A 35 0.56 -7.90 -10.73
C MET A 35 -0.64 -7.07 -11.15
N HIS A 36 -0.47 -5.75 -11.33
CA HIS A 36 -1.54 -4.87 -11.80
C HIS A 36 -2.14 -5.40 -13.11
N GLY A 37 -3.47 -5.58 -13.15
CA GLY A 37 -4.20 -6.12 -14.29
C GLY A 37 -4.22 -7.65 -14.42
N ARG A 38 -3.46 -8.40 -13.59
CA ARG A 38 -3.54 -9.88 -13.52
C ARG A 38 -4.63 -10.38 -12.58
N TYR A 39 -5.02 -9.56 -11.61
CA TYR A 39 -6.05 -9.87 -10.62
C TYR A 39 -7.20 -8.87 -10.69
N PRO A 40 -8.41 -9.27 -10.24
CA PRO A 40 -9.50 -8.32 -10.01
C PRO A 40 -9.03 -7.17 -9.12
N PHE A 41 -9.51 -5.96 -9.40
CA PHE A 41 -9.09 -4.76 -8.69
C PHE A 41 -9.26 -4.88 -7.16
N SER A 42 -10.35 -5.49 -6.70
CA SER A 42 -10.62 -5.73 -5.27
C SER A 42 -9.53 -6.56 -4.59
N VAL A 43 -9.04 -7.60 -5.25
CA VAL A 43 -7.97 -8.47 -4.76
C VAL A 43 -6.65 -7.71 -4.72
N TYR A 44 -6.30 -7.03 -5.81
CA TYR A 44 -5.08 -6.22 -5.88
C TYR A 44 -5.05 -5.10 -4.83
N ALA A 45 -6.18 -4.39 -4.66
CA ALA A 45 -6.32 -3.31 -3.68
C ALA A 45 -6.17 -3.83 -2.25
N ASN A 46 -6.72 -5.01 -1.94
CA ASN A 46 -6.56 -5.66 -0.64
C ASN A 46 -5.08 -6.01 -0.36
N ILE A 47 -4.40 -6.68 -1.30
CA ILE A 47 -2.97 -7.00 -1.17
C ILE A 47 -2.14 -5.73 -0.93
N LYS A 48 -2.37 -4.69 -1.74
CA LYS A 48 -1.67 -3.41 -1.61
C LYS A 48 -1.97 -2.71 -0.29
N GLY A 49 -3.21 -2.75 0.18
CA GLY A 49 -3.62 -2.23 1.47
C GLY A 49 -2.87 -2.90 2.63
N ARG A 50 -2.87 -4.24 2.67
CA ARG A 50 -2.16 -5.00 3.71
C ARG A 50 -0.66 -4.75 3.72
N LEU A 51 -0.04 -4.67 2.53
CA LEU A 51 1.37 -4.31 2.44
C LEU A 51 1.62 -2.91 2.98
N SER A 52 0.77 -1.94 2.63
CA SER A 52 0.90 -0.56 3.11
C SER A 52 0.73 -0.45 4.62
N GLU A 53 -0.20 -1.21 5.21
CA GLU A 53 -0.38 -1.29 6.67
C GLU A 53 0.85 -1.89 7.34
N LYS A 54 1.38 -2.99 6.79
CA LYS A 54 2.61 -3.63 7.28
C LYS A 54 3.80 -2.66 7.20
N LEU A 55 4.01 -1.99 6.07
CA LEU A 55 5.07 -0.97 5.90
C LEU A 55 4.93 0.17 6.91
N ARG A 56 3.70 0.61 7.20
CA ARG A 56 3.46 1.67 8.18
C ARG A 56 3.96 1.28 9.58
N VAL A 57 3.85 0.01 9.97
CA VAL A 57 4.43 -0.49 11.24
C VAL A 57 5.95 -0.34 11.24
N PHE A 58 6.63 -0.43 10.10
CA PHE A 58 8.07 -0.18 10.02
C PHE A 58 8.42 1.31 10.02
N GLU A 59 7.54 2.16 9.47
CA GLU A 59 7.77 3.60 9.40
C GLU A 59 7.55 4.30 10.75
N ASP A 60 6.58 3.81 11.53
CA ASP A 60 6.15 4.36 12.82
C ASP A 60 5.76 3.20 13.78
N PRO A 61 6.73 2.40 14.25
CA PRO A 61 6.46 1.34 15.21
C PRO A 61 6.19 1.89 16.61
N ASP A 62 5.49 1.11 17.42
CA ASP A 62 5.46 1.35 18.86
C ASP A 62 6.83 1.01 19.47
N CYS A 63 7.62 2.05 19.75
CA CYS A 63 8.99 1.93 20.23
C CYS A 63 9.11 1.15 21.55
N ALA A 64 8.06 1.14 22.38
CA ALA A 64 8.06 0.46 23.68
C ALA A 64 7.80 -1.05 23.57
N GLU A 65 7.06 -1.47 22.55
CA GLU A 65 6.63 -2.86 22.39
C GLU A 65 7.49 -3.66 21.39
N VAL A 66 8.23 -2.97 20.51
CA VAL A 66 8.89 -3.58 19.37
C VAL A 66 10.41 -3.60 19.51
N GLY A 67 10.98 -4.80 19.60
CA GLY A 67 12.44 -5.01 19.59
C GLY A 67 13.02 -4.92 18.18
N LEU A 68 13.55 -3.78 17.78
CA LEU A 68 14.11 -3.53 16.44
C LEU A 68 15.54 -4.08 16.28
N LYS A 69 15.88 -4.63 15.12
CA LYS A 69 17.25 -5.11 14.82
C LYS A 69 17.75 -4.63 13.46
N ILE A 70 18.94 -4.06 13.42
CA ILE A 70 19.63 -3.66 12.19
C ILE A 70 20.48 -4.81 11.67
N LEU A 71 20.44 -5.01 10.35
CA LEU A 71 21.21 -6.02 9.62
C LEU A 71 22.30 -5.32 8.81
N PHE A 72 23.54 -5.74 8.98
CA PHE A 72 24.71 -5.20 8.26
C PHE A 72 25.19 -6.15 7.16
N MET A 73 26.01 -5.66 6.23
CA MET A 73 26.55 -6.45 5.10
C MET A 73 27.35 -7.67 5.55
N ASN A 74 28.04 -7.57 6.70
CA ASN A 74 28.81 -8.66 7.28
C ASN A 74 27.94 -9.71 8.00
N GLY A 75 26.62 -9.60 7.95
CA GLY A 75 25.68 -10.49 8.64
C GLY A 75 25.52 -10.20 10.14
N SER A 76 26.24 -9.22 10.68
CA SER A 76 26.07 -8.81 12.08
C SER A 76 24.71 -8.15 12.31
N ARG A 77 24.23 -8.26 13.55
CA ARG A 77 22.96 -7.68 13.98
C ARG A 77 23.16 -6.82 15.22
N ILE A 78 22.53 -5.65 15.23
CA ILE A 78 22.52 -4.74 16.39
C ILE A 78 21.07 -4.46 16.76
N ASN A 79 20.74 -4.54 18.05
CA ASN A 79 19.44 -4.12 18.54
C ASN A 79 19.38 -2.59 18.55
N VAL A 80 18.32 -2.01 18.00
CA VAL A 80 18.07 -0.57 18.08
C VAL A 80 17.54 -0.26 19.48
N GLU A 81 18.08 0.79 20.08
CA GLU A 81 17.59 1.27 21.38
C GLU A 81 16.26 2.00 21.21
N GLU A 82 15.39 1.91 22.21
CA GLU A 82 14.11 2.64 22.23
C GLU A 82 14.31 4.15 21.99
N ALA A 83 15.38 4.71 22.57
CA ALA A 83 15.75 6.11 22.40
C ALA A 83 15.93 6.50 20.92
N ASP A 84 16.46 5.62 20.07
CA ASP A 84 16.62 5.89 18.65
C ASP A 84 15.30 5.93 17.89
N CYS A 85 14.38 5.04 18.27
CA CYS A 85 13.05 5.04 17.71
C CYS A 85 12.28 6.32 18.09
N LEU A 86 12.35 6.73 19.35
CA LEU A 86 11.76 7.98 19.84
C LEU A 86 12.39 9.21 19.16
N ASN A 87 13.72 9.23 19.00
CA ASN A 87 14.44 10.31 18.32
C ASN A 87 14.01 10.47 16.86
N ALA A 88 13.71 9.38 16.15
CA ALA A 88 13.19 9.46 14.78
C ALA A 88 11.84 10.18 14.75
N ARG A 89 10.94 9.81 15.67
CA ARG A 89 9.60 10.39 15.81
C ARG A 89 9.64 11.86 16.21
N ASP A 90 10.48 12.22 17.19
CA ASP A 90 10.62 13.60 17.67
C ASP A 90 11.18 14.54 16.58
N ARG A 91 11.96 14.00 15.64
CA ARG A 91 12.46 14.71 14.46
C ARG A 91 11.48 14.72 13.29
N GLY A 92 10.30 14.13 13.43
CA GLY A 92 9.30 14.00 12.36
C GLY A 92 9.80 13.17 11.18
N MET A 93 10.76 12.27 11.39
CA MET A 93 11.31 11.39 10.35
C MET A 93 10.73 9.99 10.48
N LYS A 94 10.51 9.33 9.34
CA LYS A 94 10.22 7.90 9.31
C LYS A 94 11.41 7.11 9.86
N LEU A 95 11.14 6.09 10.66
CA LEU A 95 12.18 5.28 11.29
C LEU A 95 13.22 4.72 10.29
N PRO A 96 12.85 4.13 9.13
CA PRO A 96 13.83 3.67 8.15
C PRO A 96 14.84 4.74 7.77
N ASN A 97 14.38 5.96 7.51
CA ASN A 97 15.24 7.06 7.09
C ASN A 97 16.22 7.44 8.21
N TYR A 98 15.74 7.51 9.45
CA TYR A 98 16.59 7.78 10.60
C TYR A 98 17.65 6.69 10.80
N LEU A 99 17.25 5.42 10.72
CA LEU A 99 18.18 4.29 10.91
C LEU A 99 19.26 4.25 9.84
N PHE A 100 18.94 4.47 8.56
CA PHE A 100 19.95 4.46 7.50
C PHE A 100 20.88 5.68 7.54
N ILE A 101 20.45 6.80 8.13
CA ILE A 101 21.33 7.96 8.39
C ILE A 101 22.27 7.65 9.56
N LYS A 102 21.75 7.12 10.68
CA LYS A 102 22.54 6.81 11.88
C LYS A 102 23.52 5.64 11.65
N TYR A 103 23.11 4.66 10.85
CA TYR A 103 23.85 3.43 10.57
C TYR A 103 24.10 3.31 9.05
N PRO A 104 25.08 4.03 8.48
CA PRO A 104 25.28 4.09 7.02
C PRO A 104 25.64 2.74 6.38
N ASN A 105 26.18 1.80 7.17
CA ASN A 105 26.53 0.45 6.72
C ASN A 105 25.37 -0.55 6.88
N ALA A 106 24.21 -0.10 7.39
CA ALA A 106 23.03 -0.93 7.51
C ALA A 106 22.51 -1.30 6.12
N VAL A 107 22.30 -2.59 5.89
CA VAL A 107 21.66 -3.08 4.67
C VAL A 107 20.16 -3.05 4.83
N ASP A 108 19.68 -3.47 5.99
CA ASP A 108 18.25 -3.61 6.26
C ASP A 108 17.99 -3.52 7.76
N PHE A 109 16.73 -3.54 8.16
CA PHE A 109 16.35 -3.76 9.55
C PHE A 109 15.11 -4.65 9.62
N GLU A 110 15.02 -5.39 10.72
CA GLU A 110 13.93 -6.30 11.00
C GLU A 110 13.16 -5.89 12.26
N ILE A 111 11.83 -5.98 12.16
CA ILE A 111 10.91 -6.03 13.29
C ILE A 111 10.59 -7.50 13.49
N PRO A 112 11.18 -8.18 14.49
CA PRO A 112 10.82 -9.54 14.82
C PRO A 112 9.31 -9.59 15.04
N SER A 113 8.62 -10.50 14.36
CA SER A 113 7.27 -10.86 14.78
C SER A 113 7.38 -11.22 16.24
N ILE A 114 6.78 -10.41 17.12
CA ILE A 114 6.49 -10.83 18.48
C ILE A 114 5.69 -12.10 18.24
N ALA A 115 6.30 -13.26 18.51
CA ALA A 115 5.58 -14.51 18.51
C ALA A 115 4.43 -14.22 19.46
N LYS A 116 3.22 -14.10 18.92
CA LYS A 116 2.03 -14.00 19.73
C LYS A 116 2.07 -15.28 20.56
N GLY A 117 2.60 -15.18 21.79
CA GLY A 117 2.33 -16.17 22.82
C GLY A 117 0.82 -16.36 22.82
N PRO A 118 0.33 -17.56 23.16
CA PRO A 118 -1.11 -17.82 23.16
C PRO A 118 -1.77 -16.63 23.83
N MET A 119 -2.69 -15.97 23.12
CA MET A 119 -3.41 -14.81 23.64
C MET A 119 -3.86 -15.21 25.03
N ARG A 120 -3.17 -14.70 26.06
CA ARG A 120 -3.69 -14.75 27.40
C ARG A 120 -4.90 -13.88 27.29
N HIS A 121 -6.07 -14.54 27.20
CA HIS A 121 -7.31 -13.96 27.62
C HIS A 121 -6.99 -13.20 28.90
N VAL A 122 -7.01 -11.87 28.81
CA VAL A 122 -7.09 -11.03 29.98
C VAL A 122 -8.42 -11.43 30.59
N GLU A 123 -8.37 -12.29 31.60
CA GLU A 123 -9.45 -12.43 32.56
C GLU A 123 -9.58 -11.06 33.22
N VAL A 124 -10.44 -10.22 32.65
CA VAL A 124 -10.93 -9.03 33.31
C VAL A 124 -11.93 -9.52 34.34
N SER A 125 -11.46 -9.68 35.56
CA SER A 125 -12.29 -9.84 36.74
C SER A 125 -13.01 -8.53 37.03
N HIS A 126 -14.33 -8.60 37.15
CA HIS A 126 -15.30 -7.65 37.72
C HIS A 126 -15.24 -6.17 37.26
N ASP A 127 -16.31 -5.66 36.65
CA ASP A 127 -17.47 -5.16 37.40
C ASP A 127 -18.63 -4.76 36.46
N GLU A 128 -19.84 -4.75 36.99
CA GLU A 128 -21.10 -4.50 36.29
C GLU A 128 -21.18 -3.09 35.66
N GLY A 129 -21.63 -2.97 34.40
CA GLY A 129 -21.76 -1.67 33.74
C GLY A 129 -22.25 -1.71 32.28
N GLU A 130 -23.52 -2.06 32.09
CA GLU A 130 -24.47 -1.57 31.07
C GLU A 130 -23.98 -1.14 29.65
N THR A 131 -24.26 -2.01 28.67
CA THR A 131 -25.03 -1.70 27.42
C THR A 131 -24.82 -0.35 26.69
N LYS A 132 -23.60 -0.05 26.20
CA LYS A 132 -23.41 1.00 25.16
C LYS A 132 -22.59 0.63 23.91
N LYS A 133 -21.87 -0.50 23.87
CA LYS A 133 -20.90 -0.78 22.79
C LYS A 133 -21.47 -1.27 21.44
N THR A 134 -22.76 -1.60 21.36
CA THR A 134 -23.37 -2.10 20.11
C THR A 134 -23.83 -1.00 19.16
N LYS A 135 -24.14 0.21 19.64
CA LYS A 135 -24.56 1.32 18.75
C LYS A 135 -23.39 1.94 17.98
N ASP A 136 -22.22 2.06 18.60
CA ASP A 136 -21.05 2.69 17.97
C ASP A 136 -20.48 1.87 16.81
N PHE A 137 -20.57 0.53 16.88
CA PHE A 137 -20.15 -0.36 15.80
C PHE A 137 -21.07 -0.26 14.57
N TYR A 138 -22.39 -0.16 14.77
CA TYR A 138 -23.35 0.02 13.66
C TYR A 138 -23.22 1.40 12.99
N ILE A 139 -22.94 2.46 13.76
CA ILE A 139 -22.71 3.80 13.21
C ILE A 139 -21.42 3.83 12.36
N ALA A 140 -20.35 3.17 12.81
CA ALA A 140 -19.10 3.07 12.05
C ALA A 140 -19.27 2.31 10.72
N VAL A 141 -20.10 1.26 10.71
CA VAL A 141 -20.39 0.47 9.51
C VAL A 141 -21.26 1.26 8.51
N ASP A 142 -22.25 2.02 8.97
CA ASP A 142 -23.09 2.84 8.08
C ASP A 142 -22.34 4.03 7.47
N VAL A 143 -21.43 4.66 8.25
CA VAL A 143 -20.53 5.70 7.74
C VAL A 143 -19.56 5.12 6.70
N PHE A 144 -19.08 3.89 6.91
CA PHE A 144 -18.22 3.22 5.94
C PHE A 144 -18.98 2.86 4.65
N LYS A 145 -20.20 2.30 4.76
CA LYS A 145 -21.06 1.99 3.62
C LYS A 145 -21.38 3.24 2.78
N SER A 146 -21.68 4.35 3.44
CA SER A 146 -21.96 5.63 2.78
C SER A 146 -20.73 6.16 2.02
N ARG A 147 -19.53 6.00 2.57
CA ARG A 147 -18.27 6.37 1.91
C ARG A 147 -17.95 5.47 0.72
N VAL A 148 -18.23 4.17 0.82
CA VAL A 148 -18.06 3.22 -0.28
C VAL A 148 -19.04 3.52 -1.42
N GLU A 149 -20.31 3.77 -1.12
CA GLU A 149 -21.30 4.18 -2.13
C GLU A 149 -20.92 5.49 -2.82
N TYR A 150 -20.36 6.45 -2.07
CA TYR A 150 -19.85 7.69 -2.65
C TYR A 150 -18.66 7.44 -3.59
N MET A 151 -17.73 6.55 -3.22
CA MET A 151 -16.62 6.17 -4.10
C MET A 151 -17.08 5.44 -5.36
N ILE A 152 -18.09 4.55 -5.26
CA ILE A 152 -18.68 3.87 -6.42
C ILE A 152 -19.25 4.91 -7.39
N ARG A 153 -20.05 5.87 -6.91
CA ARG A 153 -20.59 6.96 -7.74
C ARG A 153 -19.49 7.83 -8.37
N LEU A 154 -18.37 8.02 -7.68
CA LEU A 154 -17.23 8.76 -8.21
C LEU A 154 -16.57 8.01 -9.36
N VAL A 155 -16.39 6.69 -9.21
CA VAL A 155 -15.84 5.80 -10.25
C VAL A 155 -16.76 5.75 -11.46
N ASP A 156 -18.07 5.56 -11.26
CA ASP A 156 -19.06 5.55 -12.35
C ASP A 156 -19.06 6.89 -13.11
N ARG A 157 -18.92 8.01 -12.39
CA ARG A 157 -18.82 9.34 -13.01
C ARG A 157 -17.52 9.51 -13.80
N MET A 158 -16.40 8.99 -13.28
CA MET A 158 -15.14 9.00 -14.02
C MET A 158 -15.22 8.13 -15.27
N GLU A 159 -15.80 6.94 -15.17
CA GLU A 159 -16.02 6.04 -16.31
C GLU A 159 -16.88 6.70 -17.39
N ALA A 160 -17.99 7.36 -17.01
CA ALA A 160 -18.81 8.13 -17.94
C ALA A 160 -18.05 9.29 -18.60
N LEU A 161 -17.22 10.01 -17.84
CA LEU A 161 -16.38 11.08 -18.39
C LEU A 161 -15.33 10.55 -19.37
N TYR A 162 -14.67 9.44 -19.05
CA TYR A 162 -13.68 8.83 -19.94
C TYR A 162 -14.32 8.20 -21.19
N ALA A 163 -15.48 7.58 -21.06
CA ALA A 163 -16.25 7.05 -22.18
C ALA A 163 -16.65 8.15 -23.17
N GLY A 164 -16.90 9.38 -22.71
CA GLY A 164 -17.20 10.52 -23.58
C GLY A 164 -15.97 11.27 -24.10
N MET A 165 -14.95 11.48 -23.27
CA MET A 165 -13.77 12.26 -23.64
C MET A 165 -12.81 11.51 -24.57
N ILE A 166 -12.64 10.19 -24.39
CA ILE A 166 -11.70 9.42 -25.22
C ILE A 166 -12.11 9.45 -26.70
N PRO A 167 -13.39 9.22 -27.09
CA PRO A 167 -13.83 9.37 -28.47
C PRO A 167 -13.62 10.78 -29.02
N ALA A 168 -13.91 11.82 -28.23
CA ALA A 168 -13.72 13.22 -28.65
C ALA A 168 -12.24 13.54 -28.94
N ILE A 169 -11.32 13.05 -28.10
CA ILE A 169 -9.87 13.20 -28.33
C ILE A 169 -9.45 12.46 -29.61
N VAL A 170 -9.98 11.25 -29.84
CA VAL A 170 -9.68 10.46 -31.05
C VAL A 170 -10.14 11.19 -32.31
N ASP A 171 -11.31 11.84 -32.28
CA ASP A 171 -11.81 12.61 -33.41
C ASP A 171 -10.96 13.86 -33.69
N ILE A 172 -10.54 14.59 -32.64
CA ILE A 172 -9.63 15.73 -32.77
C ILE A 172 -8.28 15.29 -33.39
N ILE A 173 -7.70 14.18 -32.93
CA ILE A 173 -6.45 13.64 -33.49
C ILE A 173 -6.62 13.29 -34.98
N ARG A 174 -7.77 12.70 -35.34
CA ARG A 174 -8.06 12.34 -36.73
C ARG A 174 -8.19 13.59 -37.62
N GLU A 175 -8.76 14.67 -37.10
CA GLU A 175 -8.88 15.96 -37.79
C GLU A 175 -7.54 16.68 -37.96
N ILE A 176 -6.70 16.70 -36.93
CA ILE A 176 -5.31 17.19 -37.00
C ILE A 176 -4.54 16.40 -38.07
N GLY A 177 -4.69 15.07 -38.09
CA GLY A 177 -4.05 14.21 -39.09
C GLY A 177 -4.52 14.46 -40.53
N LYS A 178 -5.77 14.89 -40.74
CA LYS A 178 -6.25 15.33 -42.06
C LYS A 178 -5.61 16.65 -42.45
N SER A 179 -5.59 17.63 -41.54
CA SER A 179 -5.00 18.96 -41.77
C SER A 179 -3.49 18.89 -42.06
N LEU A 180 -2.75 18.03 -41.36
CA LEU A 180 -1.32 17.80 -41.64
C LEU A 180 -1.09 17.19 -43.02
N ARG A 181 -1.92 16.24 -43.46
CA ARG A 181 -1.83 15.65 -44.80
C ARG A 181 -2.15 16.66 -45.90
N GLU A 182 -3.13 17.53 -45.67
CA GLU A 182 -3.48 18.65 -46.55
C GLU A 182 -2.29 19.61 -46.71
N LEU A 183 -1.69 20.03 -45.59
CA LEU A 183 -0.51 20.91 -45.57
C LEU A 183 0.69 20.26 -46.27
N TYR A 184 0.93 18.97 -46.02
CA TYR A 184 1.99 18.23 -46.69
C TYR A 184 1.79 18.18 -48.21
N ARG A 185 0.57 17.87 -48.68
CA ARG A 185 0.26 17.89 -50.12
C ARG A 185 0.49 19.26 -50.75
N ARG A 186 0.09 20.34 -50.07
CA ARG A 186 0.34 21.71 -50.55
C ARG A 186 1.84 22.03 -50.63
N LEU A 187 2.62 21.63 -49.62
CA LEU A 187 4.08 21.80 -49.64
C LEU A 187 4.75 21.03 -50.78
N VAL A 188 4.31 19.79 -51.04
CA VAL A 188 4.83 19.01 -52.17
C VAL A 188 4.43 19.64 -53.51
N ALA A 189 3.19 20.12 -53.65
CA ALA A 189 2.69 20.76 -54.86
C ALA A 189 3.36 22.12 -55.15
N ILE A 190 3.84 22.84 -54.13
CA ILE A 190 4.60 24.09 -54.30
C ILE A 190 6.05 23.82 -54.71
N ARG A 191 6.58 22.64 -54.36
CA ARG A 191 7.96 22.24 -54.64
C ARG A 191 8.14 21.56 -56.01
N ALA A 192 7.05 21.06 -56.60
CA ALA A 192 7.02 20.49 -57.95
C ALA A 192 6.74 21.59 -58.98
#